data_AF-A0A7C1TL32-F1
#
_entry.id   AF-A0A7C1TL32-F1
#
_cell.length_a   1.000
_cell.length_b   1.000
_cell.length_c   1.000
_cell.angle_alpha   90.00
_cell.angle_beta   90.00
_cell.angle_gamma   90.00
#
_symmetry.space_group_name_H-M   'P 1'
#
loop_
_entity.id
_entity.type
_entity.pdbx_description
1 polymer ?
#
loop_
_entity_poly.entity_id
_entity_poly.type
_entity_poly.pdbx_seq_one_letter_code
_entity_poly.pdbx_strand_id
1 'polypeptide(L)' 'EQGVPVTIRCDQIERIDTAGLQLLAACCQDAADRQVPVHWDGVNDILREAAGRLDLLGLLNLHDSPTS' A
#
# COMPACT_ATOMS: atom_id res chain seq x y z
N GLU A 1 15.02 -11.53 -14.67
CA GLU A 1 13.90 -12.37 -14.19
C GLU A 1 12.90 -11.44 -13.52
N GLN A 2 11.61 -11.50 -13.85
CA GLN A 2 10.60 -10.68 -13.16
C GLN A 2 10.36 -11.26 -11.76
N GLY A 3 10.35 -10.42 -10.73
CA GLY A 3 10.15 -10.87 -9.35
C GLY A 3 8.71 -11.38 -9.10
N VAL A 4 8.56 -12.19 -8.05
CA VAL A 4 7.26 -12.79 -7.70
C VAL A 4 6.31 -11.70 -7.17
N PRO A 5 5.07 -11.60 -7.68
CA PRO A 5 4.08 -10.66 -7.17
C PRO A 5 3.86 -10.80 -5.66
N VAL A 6 3.67 -9.67 -4.97
CA VAL A 6 3.44 -9.61 -3.53
C VAL A 6 2.01 -9.15 -3.26
N THR A 7 1.28 -9.88 -2.41
CA THR A 7 -0.03 -9.46 -1.91
C THR A 7 0.08 -9.11 -0.42
N ILE A 8 -0.30 -7.88 -0.06
CA ILE A 8 -0.34 -7.40 1.32
C ILE A 8 -1.80 -7.41 1.79
N ARG A 9 -2.11 -8.27 2.77
CA ARG A 9 -3.43 -8.30 3.41
C ARG A 9 -3.48 -7.30 4.55
N CYS A 10 -4.50 -6.44 4.55
CA CYS A 10 -4.64 -5.32 5.47
C CYS A 10 -6.02 -5.22 6.15
N ASP A 11 -6.85 -6.27 6.01
CA ASP A 11 -8.20 -6.33 6.56
C ASP A 11 -8.25 -6.20 8.09
N GLN A 12 -7.19 -6.61 8.78
CA GLN A 12 -7.07 -6.61 10.25
C GLN A 12 -6.28 -5.39 10.80
N ILE A 13 -5.99 -4.37 10.00
CA ILE A 13 -5.27 -3.18 10.51
C ILE A 13 -6.20 -2.35 11.39
N GLU A 14 -5.99 -2.35 12.70
CA GLU A 14 -6.73 -1.48 13.64
C GLU A 14 -6.03 -0.14 13.91
N ARG A 15 -4.70 -0.09 13.69
CA ARG A 15 -3.89 1.11 13.87
C ARG A 15 -2.62 1.00 13.06
N ILE A 16 -2.17 2.12 12.51
CA ILE A 16 -0.87 2.25 11.88
C ILE A 16 -0.28 3.61 12.25
N ASP A 17 1.04 3.67 12.43
CA ASP A 17 1.75 4.91 12.69
C ASP A 17 2.47 5.43 11.43
N THR A 18 3.07 6.61 11.55
CA THR A 18 3.80 7.25 10.45
C THR A 18 4.96 6.39 9.94
N ALA A 19 5.68 5.70 10.83
CA ALA A 19 6.83 4.89 10.46
C ALA A 19 6.40 3.66 9.66
N GLY A 20 5.32 2.99 10.07
CA GLY A 20 4.72 1.88 9.33
C GLY A 20 4.26 2.30 7.93
N LEU A 21 3.60 3.44 7.81
CA LEU A 21 3.17 3.97 6.50
C LEU A 21 4.36 4.30 5.58
N GLN A 22 5.40 4.95 6.12
CA GLN A 22 6.60 5.29 5.35
C GLN A 22 7.37 4.05 4.90
N LEU A 23 7.44 3.02 5.76
CA LEU A 23 8.04 1.74 5.41
C LEU A 23 7.28 1.05 4.27
N LEU A 24 5.95 1.02 4.34
CA LEU A 24 5.12 0.47 3.27
C LEU A 24 5.31 1.25 1.96
N ALA A 25 5.34 2.59 2.03
CA ALA A 25 5.55 3.44 0.86
C ALA A 25 6.93 3.17 0.22
N ALA A 26 7.99 3.08 1.03
CA ALA A 26 9.32 2.73 0.55
C ALA A 26 9.38 1.33 -0.05
N CYS A 27 8.67 0.36 0.55
CA CYS A 27 8.56 -1.00 0.02
C CYS A 27 7.85 -1.04 -1.34
N CYS A 28 6.73 -0.32 -1.49
CA CYS A 28 6.03 -0.21 -2.78
C CYS A 28 6.89 0.46 -3.85
N GLN A 29 7.67 1.49 -3.49
CA GLN A 29 8.59 2.13 -4.41
C GLN A 29 9.72 1.20 -4.85
N ASP A 30 10.38 0.50 -3.92
CA ASP A 30 11.45 -0.48 -4.24
C ASP A 30 10.90 -1.63 -5.10
N ALA A 31 9.67 -2.09 -4.81
CA ALA A 31 9.01 -3.10 -5.64
C ALA A 31 8.73 -2.58 -7.06
N ALA A 32 8.25 -1.34 -7.21
CA ALA A 32 8.02 -0.71 -8.50
C ALA A 32 9.32 -0.56 -9.32
N ASP A 33 10.40 -0.11 -8.69
CA ASP A 33 11.72 0.03 -9.31
C ASP A 33 12.28 -1.31 -9.79
N ARG A 34 11.91 -2.41 -9.11
CA ARG A 34 12.25 -3.80 -9.46
C ARG A 34 11.23 -4.48 -10.37
N GLN A 35 10.20 -3.77 -10.81
CA GLN A 35 9.09 -4.30 -11.60
C GLN A 35 8.38 -5.51 -10.93
N VAL A 36 8.28 -5.49 -9.61
CA VAL A 36 7.54 -6.45 -8.81
C VAL A 36 6.15 -5.90 -8.52
N PRO A 37 5.08 -6.56 -9.00
CA PRO A 37 3.72 -6.12 -8.71
C PRO A 37 3.40 -6.24 -7.22
N VAL A 38 2.87 -5.16 -6.64
CA VAL A 38 2.31 -5.15 -5.28
C VAL A 38 0.81 -5.00 -5.38
N HIS A 39 0.08 -5.93 -4.77
CA HIS A 39 -1.37 -5.91 -4.65
C HIS A 39 -1.77 -5.75 -3.20
N TRP A 40 -2.80 -4.96 -2.95
CA TRP A 40 -3.41 -4.84 -1.64
C TRP A 40 -4.71 -5.62 -1.59
N ASP A 41 -4.93 -6.32 -0.48
CA ASP A 41 -6.14 -7.10 -0.23
C ASP A 41 -6.76 -6.68 1.10
N GLY A 42 -8.06 -6.38 1.08
CA GLY A 42 -8.79 -5.90 2.26
C GLY A 42 -8.32 -4.52 2.76
N VAL A 43 -8.01 -3.58 1.86
CA VAL A 43 -7.69 -2.19 2.27
C VAL A 43 -8.87 -1.61 3.03
N ASN A 44 -8.65 -1.29 4.31
CA ASN A 44 -9.66 -0.68 5.17
C ASN A 44 -9.51 0.84 5.26
N ASP A 45 -10.52 1.50 5.82
CA ASP A 45 -10.55 2.96 5.92
C ASP A 45 -9.45 3.52 6.82
N ILE A 46 -9.00 2.75 7.84
CA ILE A 46 -7.92 3.16 8.73
C ILE A 46 -6.62 3.34 7.93
N LEU A 47 -6.27 2.38 7.08
CA LEU A 47 -5.09 2.47 6.22
C LEU A 47 -5.25 3.60 5.18
N ARG A 48 -6.41 3.70 4.52
CA ARG A 48 -6.67 4.72 3.50
C ARG A 48 -6.60 6.13 4.08
N GLU A 49 -7.25 6.39 5.20
CA GLU A 49 -7.23 7.69 5.87
C GLU A 49 -5.82 8.05 6.35
N ALA A 50 -5.11 7.11 6.97
CA ALA A 50 -3.77 7.37 7.49
C ALA A 50 -2.77 7.66 6.36
N ALA A 51 -2.86 6.92 5.25
CA ALA A 51 -2.09 7.20 4.03
C ALA A 51 -2.46 8.55 3.41
N GLY A 52 -3.75 8.88 3.33
CA GLY A 52 -4.24 10.15 2.78
C GLY A 52 -3.76 11.37 3.56
N ARG A 53 -3.70 11.28 4.89
CA ARG A 53 -3.18 12.36 5.75
C ARG A 53 -1.71 12.69 5.51
N LEU A 54 -0.94 11.74 4.99
CA LEU A 54 0.49 11.89 4.69
C LEU A 54 0.78 12.05 3.19
N ASP A 55 -0.26 12.17 2.36
CA ASP A 55 -0.14 12.22 0.89
C ASP A 55 0.60 10.99 0.31
N LEU A 56 0.44 9.82 0.94
CA LEU A 56 1.12 8.57 0.57
C LEU A 56 0.25 7.64 -0.28
N LEU A 57 -1.00 7.99 -0.57
CA LEU A 57 -1.91 7.15 -1.37
C LEU A 57 -1.31 6.77 -2.72
N GLY A 58 -0.60 7.71 -3.35
CA GLY A 58 0.13 7.50 -4.60
C GLY A 58 1.23 6.46 -4.50
N LEU A 59 2.09 6.61 -3.51
CA LEU A 59 3.23 5.73 -3.27
C LEU A 59 2.80 4.32 -2.85
N LEU A 60 1.68 4.22 -2.13
CA LEU A 60 1.08 2.95 -1.74
C LEU A 60 0.19 2.37 -2.84
N ASN A 61 -0.05 3.08 -3.94
CA ASN A 61 -0.96 2.64 -5.00
C ASN A 61 -2.39 2.32 -4.50
N LEU A 62 -2.85 3.07 -3.48
CA LEU A 62 -4.15 2.91 -2.82
C LEU A 62 -5.24 3.83 -3.40
N HIS A 63 -5.07 4.26 -4.66
CA HIS A 63 -6.08 5.04 -5.36
C HIS A 63 -7.39 4.25 -5.43
N ASP A 64 -8.52 4.94 -5.34
CA ASP A 64 -9.83 4.34 -5.57
C ASP A 64 -9.80 3.59 -6.91
N SER A 65 -9.73 2.25 -6.83
CA SER A 65 -10.22 1.43 -7.92
C SER A 65 -11.71 1.74 -8.01
N PRO A 66 -12.23 2.26 -9.15
CA PRO A 66 -13.66 2.41 -9.32
C PRO A 66 -14.29 1.05 -9.04
N THR A 67 -15.13 0.99 -8.02
CA THR A 67 -16.02 -0.13 -7.79
C THR A 67 -16.85 -0.30 -9.06
N SER A 68 -16.52 -1.32 -9.86
CA SER A 68 -17.42 -1.86 -10.90
C SER A 68 -18.34 -2.90 -10.29
#